data_AF-A0A9X8H608-F1
#
_entry.id   AF-A0A9X8H608-F1
#
_cell.length_a   1.000
_cell.length_b   1.000
_cell.length_c   1.000
_cell.angle_alpha   90.00
_cell.angle_beta   90.00
_cell.angle_gamma   90.00
#
_symmetry.space_group_name_H-M   'P 1'
#
loop_
_entity.id
_entity.type
_entity.pdbx_description
1 polymer ?
#
loop_
_entity_poly.entity_id
_entity_poly.type
_entity_poly.pdbx_seq_one_letter_code
_entity_poly.pdbx_strand_id
1 'polypeptide(L)'
;MKASVVITLVTSAIAARQSYESLSKTDATALEHELDKWKALYGPIAQANGLLPPVTVDSARINGHYVEELQRFHNTVQDVQETALANPDAQFSPFNQFALLTNDEFKSVLMTSFNP
;
A
#
# COMPACT_ATOMS: atom_id res chain seq x y z
N MET A 1 42.00 -11.42 -22.96
CA MET A 1 40.54 -11.23 -23.00
C MET A 1 39.87 -12.49 -22.45
N LYS A 2 39.04 -12.37 -21.40
CA LYS A 2 37.67 -12.90 -21.30
C LYS A 2 37.23 -12.85 -19.84
N ALA A 3 36.28 -11.97 -19.59
CA ALA A 3 35.62 -11.73 -18.32
C ALA A 3 34.77 -12.94 -17.91
N SER A 4 34.61 -13.13 -16.61
CA SER A 4 33.50 -13.92 -16.05
C SER A 4 32.70 -12.99 -15.15
N VAL A 5 31.56 -12.53 -15.66
CA VAL A 5 30.55 -11.81 -14.88
C VAL A 5 29.57 -12.85 -14.37
N VAL A 6 29.53 -13.03 -13.06
CA VAL A 6 28.49 -13.82 -12.39
C VAL A 6 27.31 -12.88 -12.17
N ILE A 7 26.22 -13.09 -12.90
CA ILE A 7 24.96 -12.39 -12.67
C ILE A 7 24.16 -13.22 -11.66
N THR A 8 24.18 -12.80 -10.40
CA THR A 8 23.26 -13.34 -9.39
C THR A 8 21.91 -12.65 -9.57
N LEU A 9 20.97 -13.32 -10.25
CA LEU A 9 19.59 -12.87 -10.31
C LEU A 9 18.95 -13.13 -8.94
N VAL A 10 18.78 -12.08 -8.14
CA VAL A 10 17.94 -12.14 -6.94
C VAL A 10 16.50 -12.13 -7.44
N THR A 11 15.89 -13.30 -7.61
CA THR A 11 14.46 -13.40 -7.85
C THR A 11 13.74 -13.05 -6.56
N SER A 12 13.25 -11.82 -6.44
CA SER A 12 12.26 -11.48 -5.42
C SER A 12 10.97 -12.22 -5.78
N ALA A 13 10.68 -13.28 -5.03
CA ALA A 13 9.35 -13.86 -5.03
C ALA A 13 8.41 -12.80 -4.43
N ILE A 14 7.51 -12.26 -5.25
CA ILE A 14 6.38 -11.47 -4.73
C ILE A 14 5.55 -12.48 -3.94
N ALA A 15 5.55 -12.39 -2.62
CA ALA A 15 4.64 -13.19 -1.81
C ALA A 15 3.21 -12.85 -2.25
N ALA A 16 2.36 -13.87 -2.40
CA ALA A 16 0.97 -13.63 -2.74
C ALA A 16 0.33 -12.85 -1.58
N ARG A 17 -0.07 -11.59 -1.84
CA ARG A 17 -0.76 -10.75 -0.86
C ARG A 17 -2.03 -11.44 -0.38
N GLN A 18 -2.31 -11.30 0.91
CA GLN A 18 -3.54 -11.84 1.47
C GLN A 18 -4.67 -10.86 1.16
N SER A 19 -5.85 -11.38 0.85
CA SER A 19 -7.03 -10.54 0.69
C SER A 19 -7.51 -10.06 2.06
N TYR A 20 -7.99 -8.83 2.17
CA TYR A 20 -8.64 -8.31 3.38
C TYR A 20 -9.78 -9.25 3.84
N GLU A 21 -10.56 -9.78 2.91
CA GLU A 21 -11.67 -10.72 3.17
C GLU A 21 -11.22 -12.05 3.82
N SER A 22 -9.91 -12.36 3.81
CA SER A 22 -9.36 -13.56 4.45
C SER A 22 -8.90 -13.33 5.88
N LEU A 23 -8.93 -12.08 6.36
CA LEU A 23 -8.51 -11.74 7.71
C LEU A 23 -9.45 -12.33 8.76
N SER A 24 -8.87 -12.66 9.92
CA SER A 24 -9.69 -12.93 11.08
C SER A 24 -10.48 -11.68 11.47
N LYS A 25 -11.61 -11.83 12.18
CA LYS A 25 -12.40 -10.69 12.65
C LYS A 25 -11.58 -9.70 13.46
N THR A 26 -10.66 -10.21 14.29
CA THR A 26 -9.77 -9.39 15.12
C THR A 26 -8.81 -8.58 14.25
N ASP A 27 -8.17 -9.21 13.27
CA ASP A 27 -7.20 -8.53 12.39
C ASP A 27 -7.89 -7.52 11.47
N ALA A 28 -9.08 -7.85 10.96
CA ALA A 28 -9.90 -6.92 10.19
C ALA A 28 -10.27 -5.67 11.02
N THR A 29 -10.68 -5.86 12.28
CA THR A 29 -11.01 -4.75 13.18
C THR A 29 -9.78 -3.89 13.50
N ALA A 30 -8.62 -4.51 13.70
CA ALA A 30 -7.37 -3.79 13.92
C ALA A 30 -6.99 -2.95 12.70
N LEU A 31 -7.10 -3.53 11.49
CA LEU A 31 -6.83 -2.84 10.23
C LEU A 31 -7.80 -1.66 10.00
N GLU A 32 -9.09 -1.82 10.29
CA GLU A 32 -10.08 -0.75 10.21
C GLU A 32 -9.69 0.43 11.11
N HIS A 33 -9.28 0.17 12.36
CA HIS A 33 -8.83 1.20 13.27
C HIS A 33 -7.53 1.89 12.81
N GLU A 34 -6.59 1.15 12.22
CA GLU A 34 -5.40 1.75 11.61
C GLU A 34 -5.75 2.61 10.39
N LEU A 35 -6.71 2.17 9.56
CA LEU A 35 -7.20 2.94 8.42
C LEU A 35 -7.93 4.21 8.88
N ASP A 36 -8.70 4.17 9.96
CA ASP A 36 -9.29 5.36 10.58
C ASP A 36 -8.21 6.37 11.01
N LYS A 37 -7.18 5.89 11.69
CA LYS A 37 -6.03 6.72 12.08
C LYS A 37 -5.33 7.30 10.85
N TRP A 38 -5.14 6.52 9.80
CA TRP A 38 -4.56 7.00 8.55
C TRP A 38 -5.43 8.09 7.91
N LYS A 39 -6.75 7.89 7.83
CA LYS A 39 -7.70 8.87 7.29
C LYS A 39 -7.66 10.17 8.09
N ALA A 40 -7.53 10.11 9.41
CA ALA A 40 -7.43 11.29 10.26
C ALA A 40 -6.13 12.09 10.02
N LEU A 41 -4.99 11.40 9.82
CA LEU A 41 -3.68 12.04 9.69
C LEU A 41 -3.32 12.45 8.26
N TYR A 42 -3.68 11.64 7.28
CA TYR A 42 -3.25 11.76 5.89
C TYR A 42 -4.40 11.88 4.90
N GLY A 43 -5.63 11.51 5.28
CA GLY A 43 -6.81 11.57 4.40
C GLY A 43 -7.01 12.94 3.74
N PRO A 44 -6.98 14.07 4.49
CA PRO A 44 -7.11 15.40 3.88
C PRO A 44 -6.00 15.73 2.86
N ILE A 45 -4.75 15.32 3.15
CA ILE A 45 -3.61 15.57 2.26
C ILE A 45 -3.72 14.69 1.01
N ALA A 46 -4.05 13.41 1.19
CA ALA A 46 -4.27 12.46 0.10
C ALA A 46 -5.42 12.93 -0.81
N GLN A 47 -6.53 13.41 -0.23
CA GLN A 47 -7.64 13.96 -0.99
C GLN A 47 -7.24 15.20 -1.79
N ALA A 48 -6.56 16.16 -1.15
CA ALA A 48 -6.12 17.40 -1.82
C ALA A 48 -5.19 17.13 -3.01
N ASN A 49 -4.41 16.04 -2.93
CA ASN A 49 -3.45 15.64 -3.96
C ASN A 49 -4.00 14.58 -4.94
N GLY A 50 -5.28 14.21 -4.85
CA GLY A 50 -5.88 13.20 -5.74
C GLY A 50 -5.32 11.78 -5.55
N LEU A 51 -4.87 11.44 -4.34
CA LEU A 51 -4.23 10.17 -3.98
C LEU A 51 -5.19 9.17 -3.30
N LEU A 52 -6.50 9.41 -3.38
CA LEU A 52 -7.52 8.49 -2.90
C LEU A 52 -7.93 7.51 -4.01
N PRO A 53 -8.29 6.26 -3.66
CA PRO A 53 -8.73 5.29 -4.65
C PRO A 53 -10.05 5.73 -5.31
N PRO A 54 -10.30 5.31 -6.56
CA PRO A 54 -11.51 5.67 -7.29
C PRO A 54 -12.73 4.93 -6.73
N VAL A 55 -13.50 5.59 -5.88
CA VAL A 55 -14.74 5.05 -5.31
C VAL A 55 -15.98 5.75 -5.88
N THR A 56 -17.02 4.98 -6.16
CA THR A 56 -18.35 5.45 -6.59
C THR A 56 -19.39 5.28 -5.49
N VAL A 57 -20.58 5.87 -5.68
CA VAL A 57 -21.72 5.75 -4.74
C VAL A 57 -22.17 4.30 -4.52
N ASP A 58 -21.92 3.41 -5.49
CA ASP A 58 -22.29 2.00 -5.45
C ASP A 58 -21.16 1.10 -4.88
N SER A 59 -20.04 1.69 -4.47
CA SER A 59 -18.91 0.93 -3.93
C SER A 59 -19.29 0.29 -2.60
N ALA A 60 -18.94 -0.99 -2.45
CA ALA A 60 -19.20 -1.74 -1.24
C ALA A 60 -18.51 -1.10 -0.02
N ARG A 61 -19.21 -1.12 1.11
CA ARG A 61 -18.72 -0.56 2.38
C ARG A 61 -18.85 -1.56 3.51
N ILE A 62 -17.85 -1.57 4.38
CA ILE A 62 -17.83 -2.32 5.64
C ILE A 62 -17.44 -1.34 6.75
N ASN A 63 -18.27 -1.26 7.79
CA ASN A 63 -18.05 -0.40 8.96
C ASN A 63 -17.71 1.06 8.61
N GLY A 64 -18.26 1.59 7.51
CA GLY A 64 -18.04 2.97 7.06
C GLY A 64 -16.85 3.18 6.13
N HIS A 65 -15.98 2.19 5.94
CA HIS A 65 -14.90 2.21 4.95
C HIS A 65 -15.35 1.62 3.62
N TYR A 66 -14.79 2.09 2.51
CA TYR A 66 -14.93 1.36 1.25
C TYR A 66 -14.07 0.09 1.30
N VAL A 67 -14.59 -1.02 0.79
CA VAL A 67 -13.86 -2.30 0.73
C VAL A 67 -12.54 -2.14 -0.04
N GLU A 68 -12.52 -1.30 -1.07
CA GLU A 68 -11.31 -0.98 -1.81
C GLU A 68 -10.24 -0.27 -0.96
N GLU A 69 -10.63 0.66 -0.07
CA GLU A 69 -9.69 1.31 0.85
C GLU A 69 -9.10 0.30 1.84
N LEU A 70 -9.93 -0.60 2.37
CA LEU A 70 -9.49 -1.66 3.30
C LEU A 70 -8.50 -2.60 2.62
N GLN A 71 -8.81 -3.06 1.42
CA GLN A 71 -7.93 -3.95 0.66
C GLN A 71 -6.60 -3.27 0.32
N ARG A 72 -6.63 -1.99 -0.10
CA ARG A 72 -5.41 -1.25 -0.47
C ARG A 72 -4.54 -0.95 0.75
N PHE A 73 -5.14 -0.54 1.85
CA PHE A 73 -4.41 -0.32 3.09
C PHE A 73 -3.81 -1.63 3.64
N HIS A 74 -4.56 -2.73 3.60
CA HIS A 74 -4.05 -4.06 3.96
C HIS A 74 -2.81 -4.43 3.14
N ASN A 75 -2.89 -4.24 1.82
CA ASN A 75 -1.77 -4.47 0.92
C ASN A 75 -0.53 -3.66 1.31
N THR A 76 -0.69 -2.38 1.65
CA THR A 76 0.43 -1.53 2.10
C THR A 76 1.00 -2.00 3.44
N VAL A 77 0.18 -2.47 4.38
CA VAL A 77 0.67 -3.07 5.63
C VAL A 77 1.52 -4.31 5.35
N GLN A 78 1.08 -5.19 4.44
CA GLN A 78 1.86 -6.36 4.03
C GLN A 78 3.19 -5.97 3.36
N ASP A 79 3.17 -4.99 2.45
CA ASP A 79 4.39 -4.49 1.79
C ASP A 79 5.39 -3.93 2.80
N VAL A 80 4.91 -3.18 3.81
CA VAL A 80 5.74 -2.64 4.88
C VAL A 80 6.36 -3.76 5.71
N GLN A 81 5.59 -4.80 6.06
CA GLN A 81 6.08 -5.95 6.82
C GLN A 81 7.16 -6.71 6.04
N GLU A 82 6.90 -7.02 4.77
CA GLU A 82 7.85 -7.71 3.89
C GLU A 82 9.13 -6.90 3.69
N THR A 83 9.01 -5.60 3.46
CA THR A 83 10.16 -4.72 3.22
C THR A 83 10.99 -4.52 4.49
N ALA A 84 10.35 -4.39 5.66
CA ALA A 84 11.04 -4.30 6.94
C ALA A 84 11.83 -5.58 7.26
N LEU A 85 11.27 -6.76 6.97
CA LEU A 85 11.98 -8.04 7.12
C LEU A 85 13.23 -8.11 6.22
N ALA A 86 13.15 -7.59 5.00
CA ALA A 86 14.26 -7.57 4.05
C ALA A 86 15.31 -6.50 4.36
N ASN A 87 14.95 -5.44 5.11
CA ASN A 87 15.80 -4.27 5.34
C ASN A 87 15.78 -3.88 6.83
N PRO A 88 16.44 -4.64 7.71
CA PRO A 88 16.32 -4.49 9.17
C PRO A 88 16.86 -3.15 9.71
N ASP A 89 17.75 -2.48 8.98
CA ASP A 89 18.32 -1.19 9.36
C ASP A 89 17.45 0.01 8.94
N ALA A 90 16.33 -0.23 8.24
CA ALA A 90 15.43 0.79 7.75
C ALA A 90 14.07 0.73 8.46
N GLN A 91 13.43 1.90 8.59
CA GLN A 91 12.10 2.03 9.17
C GLN A 91 11.08 2.28 8.08
N PHE A 92 10.05 1.43 8.03
CA PHE A 92 8.94 1.53 7.08
C PHE A 92 7.65 1.76 7.84
N SER A 93 6.73 2.49 7.22
CA SER A 93 5.45 2.81 7.84
C SER A 93 4.35 2.95 6.78
N PRO A 94 3.16 2.39 7.02
CA PRO A 94 2.00 2.61 6.14
C PRO A 94 1.42 4.02 6.33
N PHE A 95 1.85 4.78 7.34
CA PHE A 95 1.36 6.11 7.64
C PHE A 95 2.05 7.19 6.78
N ASN A 96 1.64 7.26 5.52
CA ASN A 96 2.06 8.28 4.56
C ASN A 96 0.93 8.58 3.56
N GLN A 97 1.02 9.69 2.80
CA GLN A 97 -0.05 10.13 1.89
C GLN A 97 -0.35 9.19 0.71
N PHE A 98 0.53 8.23 0.41
CA PHE A 98 0.42 7.33 -0.74
C PHE A 98 -0.14 5.95 -0.37
N ALA A 99 -0.50 5.72 0.90
CA ALA A 99 -0.81 4.39 1.43
C ALA A 99 -2.02 3.68 0.82
N LEU A 100 -2.84 4.37 0.02
CA LEU A 100 -3.97 3.75 -0.68
C LEU A 100 -3.71 3.58 -2.19
N LEU A 101 -2.55 3.99 -2.68
CA LEU A 101 -2.21 3.82 -4.09
C LEU A 101 -1.73 2.40 -4.36
N THR A 102 -2.15 1.88 -5.51
CA THR A 102 -1.45 0.76 -6.15
C THR A 102 -0.07 1.21 -6.63
N ASN A 103 0.82 0.25 -6.90
CA ASN A 103 2.12 0.55 -7.48
C ASN A 103 2.03 1.30 -8.81
N ASP A 104 1.00 1.04 -9.62
CA ASP A 104 0.85 1.68 -10.93
C ASP A 104 0.30 3.11 -10.81
N GLU A 105 -0.66 3.35 -9.90
CA GLU A 105 -1.09 4.71 -9.58
C GLU A 105 0.04 5.53 -8.96
N PHE A 106 0.83 4.94 -8.04
CA PHE A 106 1.99 5.62 -7.46
C PHE A 106 3.03 5.99 -8.53
N LYS A 107 3.36 5.07 -9.44
CA LYS A 107 4.23 5.38 -10.60
C LYS A 107 3.65 6.51 -11.45
N SER A 108 2.35 6.50 -11.72
CA SER A 108 1.70 7.56 -12.50
C SER A 108 1.86 8.92 -11.82
N VAL A 109 1.63 9.00 -10.50
CA VAL A 109 1.80 10.24 -9.70
C VAL A 109 3.24 10.75 -9.79
N LEU A 110 4.23 9.85 -9.70
CA LEU A 110 5.63 10.22 -9.86
C LEU A 110 5.92 10.76 -11.26
N MET A 111 5.46 10.08 -12.31
CA MET A 111 5.72 10.51 -13.70
C MET A 111 5.11 11.87 -14.01
N THR A 112 3.90 12.16 -13.52
CA THR A 112 3.30 13.50 -13.64
C THR A 112 4.15 14.57 -12.95
N SER A 113 4.79 14.23 -11.83
CA SER A 113 5.63 15.16 -11.06
C SER A 113 6.95 15.53 -11.75
N PHE A 114 7.40 14.74 -12.74
CA PHE A 114 8.67 14.95 -13.47
C PHE A 114 8.48 15.44 -14.91
N ASN A 115 7.24 15.65 -15.36
CA ASN A 115 6.96 16.28 -16.65
C ASN A 115 6.85 17.81 -16.47
N PRO A 116 7.79 18.63 -17.01
CA PRO A 116 7.78 20.09 -16.89
C PRO A 116 6.68 20.77 -17.71
#